data_AF-A0A6L5A3L9-F1
#
_entry.id   AF-A0A6L5A3L9-F1
#
_cell.length_a   1.000
_cell.length_b   1.000
_cell.length_c   1.000
_cell.angle_alpha   90.00
_cell.angle_beta   90.00
_cell.angle_gamma   90.00
#
_symmetry.space_group_name_H-M   'P 1'
#
loop_
_entity.id
_entity.type
_entity.pdbx_description
1 polymer ?
#
loop_
_entity_poly.entity_id
_entity_poly.type
_entity_poly.pdbx_seq_one_letter_code
_entity_poly.pdbx_strand_id
1 'polypeptide(L)'
;MQDLLLSLLEDGSISIANFLLDNYAKLGMTNDEFLLYLQIKKEQSRGNSFPQMDKLADSLGMTSQNLFSTIQALQDKKILEIKQRKDDQGRLTDFYDFSLLYQKMIALFDNKVEETEKVATAKQENNIYDQIQIEFGRPLSPIEIETISQWIDTDHFSYDLIRLALKEAVLNQAYNLKYMDRILLNWQQRHLTTPAQVENSLNSRTTSQDTSSSNKDNQKKHIQIPLVKLTKDN
;
A
#
# COMPACT_ATOMS: atom_id res chain seq x y z
N MET A 1 22.85 -36.26 18.94
CA MET A 1 21.58 -35.53 18.67
C MET A 1 21.77 -34.03 18.86
N GLN A 2 22.46 -33.57 19.92
CA GLN A 2 22.83 -32.16 20.10
C GLN A 2 23.83 -31.65 19.04
N ASP A 3 24.86 -32.43 18.70
CA ASP A 3 25.85 -32.03 17.66
C ASP A 3 25.22 -31.88 16.27
N LEU A 4 24.22 -32.71 15.96
CA LEU A 4 23.50 -32.63 14.70
C LEU A 4 22.69 -31.32 14.63
N LEU A 5 22.02 -30.94 15.72
CA LEU A 5 21.28 -29.69 15.79
C LEU A 5 22.21 -28.47 15.65
N LEU A 6 23.36 -28.46 16.34
CA LEU A 6 24.36 -27.40 16.16
C LEU A 6 24.85 -27.31 14.70
N SER A 7 25.16 -28.45 14.07
CA SER A 7 25.61 -28.46 12.67
C SER A 7 24.55 -27.92 11.70
N LEU A 8 23.27 -28.21 11.93
CA LEU A 8 22.17 -27.68 11.13
C LEU A 8 21.96 -26.18 11.35
N LEU A 9 22.21 -25.68 12.56
CA LEU A 9 22.12 -24.25 12.87
C LEU A 9 23.27 -23.46 12.25
N GLU A 10 24.48 -24.02 12.25
CA GLU A 10 25.68 -23.45 11.60
C GLU A 10 25.59 -23.49 10.07
N ASP A 11 24.85 -24.44 9.49
CA ASP A 11 24.63 -24.52 8.04
C ASP A 11 23.80 -23.33 7.51
N GLY A 12 23.05 -22.67 8.39
CA GLY A 12 22.36 -21.40 8.10
C GLY A 12 21.21 -21.52 7.09
N SER A 13 20.69 -20.38 6.65
CA SER A 13 19.57 -20.30 5.71
C SER A 13 19.74 -19.15 4.71
N ILE A 14 19.21 -19.33 3.50
CA ILE A 14 19.12 -18.27 2.51
C ILE A 14 17.80 -17.52 2.63
N SER A 15 17.86 -16.18 2.58
CA SER A 15 16.67 -15.32 2.46
C SER A 15 16.51 -14.83 1.03
N ILE A 16 15.29 -14.86 0.49
CA ILE A 16 14.97 -14.50 -0.89
C ILE A 16 13.79 -13.53 -0.86
N ALA A 17 13.85 -12.49 -1.68
CA ALA A 17 12.71 -11.59 -1.85
C ALA A 17 11.55 -12.29 -2.57
N ASN A 18 10.34 -12.24 -2.01
CA ASN A 18 9.15 -12.83 -2.62
C ASN A 18 8.93 -12.33 -4.06
N PHE A 19 9.21 -11.06 -4.31
CA PHE A 19 9.13 -10.49 -5.66
C PHE A 19 10.00 -11.24 -6.67
N LEU A 20 11.21 -11.65 -6.29
CA LEU A 20 12.09 -12.45 -7.15
C LEU A 20 11.49 -13.83 -7.38
N LEU A 21 11.01 -14.49 -6.32
CA LEU A 21 10.41 -15.81 -6.39
C LEU A 21 9.17 -15.84 -7.30
N ASP A 22 8.36 -14.78 -7.28
CA ASP A 22 7.14 -14.69 -8.09
C ASP A 22 7.43 -14.31 -9.56
N ASN A 23 8.59 -13.70 -9.85
CA ASN A 23 8.86 -13.07 -11.15
C ASN A 23 10.17 -13.51 -11.81
N TYR A 24 10.91 -14.51 -11.28
CA TYR A 24 12.18 -14.95 -11.87
C TYR A 24 12.03 -15.36 -13.33
N ALA A 25 10.94 -16.05 -13.70
CA ALA A 25 10.64 -16.41 -15.07
C ALA A 25 10.44 -15.18 -15.98
N LYS A 26 9.76 -14.13 -15.47
CA LYS A 26 9.57 -12.86 -16.19
C LYS A 26 10.87 -12.06 -16.32
N LEU A 27 11.80 -12.24 -15.39
CA LEU A 27 13.15 -11.68 -15.43
C LEU A 27 14.06 -12.41 -16.44
N GLY A 28 13.55 -13.47 -17.09
CA GLY A 28 14.25 -14.24 -18.12
C GLY A 28 15.04 -15.43 -17.57
N MET A 29 14.86 -15.80 -16.29
CA MET A 29 15.51 -16.95 -15.69
C MET A 29 14.71 -18.24 -15.92
N THR A 30 15.42 -19.32 -16.22
CA THR A 30 14.87 -20.69 -16.13
C THR A 30 14.91 -21.19 -14.69
N ASN A 31 14.29 -22.36 -14.44
CA ASN A 31 14.32 -22.99 -13.12
C ASN A 31 15.75 -23.35 -12.69
N ASP A 32 16.54 -23.92 -13.61
CA ASP A 32 17.92 -24.33 -13.33
C ASP A 32 18.81 -23.11 -13.07
N GLU A 33 18.60 -22.02 -13.81
CA GLU A 33 19.28 -20.74 -13.61
C GLU A 33 18.94 -20.12 -12.26
N PHE A 34 17.67 -20.19 -11.85
CA PHE A 34 17.23 -19.70 -10.54
C PHE A 34 17.80 -20.55 -9.39
N LEU A 35 17.80 -21.88 -9.51
CA LEU A 35 18.42 -22.77 -8.52
C LEU A 35 19.92 -22.52 -8.39
N LEU A 36 20.61 -22.28 -9.51
CA LEU A 36 22.02 -21.88 -9.51
C LEU A 36 22.23 -20.55 -8.77
N TYR A 37 21.39 -19.55 -9.01
CA TYR A 37 21.41 -18.29 -8.25
C TYR A 37 21.29 -18.55 -6.73
N LEU A 38 20.35 -19.39 -6.31
CA LEU A 38 20.16 -19.72 -4.89
C LEU A 38 21.38 -20.41 -4.30
N GLN A 39 21.96 -21.37 -5.02
CA GLN A 39 23.15 -22.08 -4.54
C GLN A 39 24.33 -21.12 -4.40
N ILE A 40 24.57 -20.24 -5.37
CA ILE A 40 25.61 -19.21 -5.28
C ILE A 40 25.35 -18.29 -4.09
N LYS A 41 24.11 -17.84 -3.89
CA LYS A 41 23.75 -16.97 -2.76
C LYS A 41 23.94 -17.64 -1.40
N LYS A 42 23.62 -18.93 -1.31
CA LYS A 42 23.87 -19.73 -0.10
C LYS A 42 25.36 -19.75 0.24
N GLU A 43 26.21 -20.03 -0.75
CA GLU A 43 27.66 -20.03 -0.54
C GLU A 43 28.21 -18.64 -0.19
N GLN A 44 27.71 -17.58 -0.85
CA GLN A 44 28.07 -16.19 -0.52
C GLN A 44 27.72 -15.82 0.91
N SER A 45 26.59 -16.30 1.43
CA SER A 45 26.20 -16.06 2.83
C SER A 45 27.14 -16.72 3.84
N ARG A 46 27.85 -17.78 3.43
CA ARG A 46 28.87 -18.48 4.23
C ARG A 46 30.28 -17.90 4.03
N GLY A 47 30.40 -16.76 3.35
CA GLY A 47 31.69 -16.10 3.06
C GLY A 47 32.40 -16.62 1.82
N ASN A 48 31.85 -17.62 1.12
CA ASN A 48 32.40 -18.15 -0.12
C ASN A 48 31.88 -17.33 -1.32
N SER A 49 32.62 -16.28 -1.67
CA SER A 49 32.21 -15.33 -2.72
C SER A 49 32.32 -15.87 -4.15
N PHE A 50 33.11 -16.93 -4.36
CA PHE A 50 33.32 -17.58 -5.66
C PHE A 50 33.41 -19.10 -5.52
N PRO A 51 32.25 -19.77 -5.42
CA PRO A 51 32.19 -21.21 -5.30
C PRO A 51 32.78 -21.91 -6.53
N GLN A 52 33.50 -23.00 -6.28
CA GLN A 52 34.07 -23.84 -7.34
C GLN A 52 32.95 -24.49 -8.15
N MET A 53 33.11 -24.52 -9.47
CA MET A 53 32.08 -25.01 -10.38
C MET A 53 31.71 -26.48 -10.14
N ASP A 54 32.68 -27.34 -9.84
CA ASP A 54 32.41 -28.76 -9.60
C ASP A 54 31.47 -28.97 -8.39
N LYS A 55 31.66 -28.18 -7.32
CA LYS A 55 30.77 -28.24 -6.14
C LYS A 55 29.36 -27.75 -6.46
N LEU A 56 29.23 -26.74 -7.33
CA LEU A 56 27.92 -26.26 -7.77
C LEU A 56 27.23 -27.31 -8.65
N ALA A 57 27.97 -27.95 -9.56
CA ALA A 57 27.45 -28.98 -10.45
C ALA A 57 26.92 -30.19 -9.67
N ASP A 58 27.71 -30.68 -8.71
CA ASP A 58 27.31 -31.77 -7.81
C ASP A 58 26.04 -31.42 -7.03
N SER A 59 25.97 -30.20 -6.49
CA SER A 59 24.82 -29.77 -5.68
C SER A 59 23.53 -29.60 -6.47
N LEU A 60 23.64 -29.31 -7.78
CA LEU A 60 22.50 -29.16 -8.68
C LEU A 60 22.19 -30.45 -9.44
N GLY A 61 22.99 -31.52 -9.27
CA GLY A 61 22.81 -32.79 -9.96
C GLY A 61 23.02 -32.69 -11.48
N MET A 62 23.88 -31.78 -11.93
CA MET A 62 24.16 -31.53 -13.35
C MET A 62 25.64 -31.74 -13.69
N THR A 63 25.96 -31.87 -14.97
CA THR A 63 27.35 -31.97 -15.42
C THR A 63 28.03 -30.59 -15.44
N SER A 64 29.36 -30.55 -15.31
CA SER A 64 30.13 -29.28 -15.39
C SER A 64 29.90 -28.55 -16.72
N GLN A 65 29.68 -29.28 -17.82
CA GLN A 65 29.35 -28.70 -19.12
C GLN A 65 28.00 -27.96 -19.12
N ASN A 66 26.98 -28.60 -18.52
CA ASN A 66 25.66 -27.98 -18.42
C ASN A 66 25.73 -26.76 -17.50
N LEU A 67 26.39 -26.88 -16.34
CA LEU A 67 26.58 -25.75 -15.43
C LEU A 67 27.27 -24.57 -16.12
N PHE A 68 28.34 -24.82 -16.88
CA PHE A 68 29.04 -23.78 -17.63
C PHE A 68 28.10 -23.09 -18.62
N SER A 69 27.29 -23.87 -19.36
CA SER A 69 26.30 -23.30 -20.28
C SER A 69 25.23 -22.47 -19.56
N THR A 70 24.81 -22.87 -18.35
CA THR A 70 23.86 -22.12 -17.52
C THR A 70 24.46 -20.81 -17.03
N ILE A 71 25.73 -20.81 -16.59
CA ILE A 71 26.44 -19.60 -16.17
C ILE A 71 26.60 -18.65 -17.35
N GLN A 72 26.99 -19.16 -18.52
CA GLN A 72 27.12 -18.35 -19.73
C GLN A 72 25.78 -17.74 -20.15
N ALA A 73 24.69 -18.52 -20.13
CA ALA A 73 23.36 -18.02 -20.41
C ALA A 73 22.93 -16.91 -19.45
N LEU A 74 23.26 -17.02 -18.15
CA LEU A 74 23.01 -15.97 -17.16
C LEU A 74 23.83 -14.70 -17.42
N GLN A 75 25.05 -14.83 -17.93
CA GLN A 75 25.88 -13.68 -18.35
C GLN A 75 25.32 -13.01 -19.60
N ASP A 76 24.96 -13.78 -20.63
CA ASP A 76 24.38 -13.27 -21.88
C ASP A 76 23.05 -12.53 -21.62
N LYS A 77 22.24 -13.06 -20.70
CA LYS A 77 20.99 -12.44 -20.25
C LYS A 77 21.21 -11.20 -19.36
N LYS A 78 22.46 -10.85 -19.03
CA LYS A 78 22.82 -9.76 -18.12
C LYS A 78 22.19 -9.92 -16.73
N ILE A 79 22.19 -11.13 -16.21
CA ILE A 79 21.67 -11.45 -14.86
C ILE A 79 22.84 -11.64 -13.89
N LEU A 80 23.90 -12.29 -14.36
CA LEU A 80 25.11 -12.57 -13.60
C LEU A 80 26.32 -11.93 -14.28
N GLU A 81 27.23 -11.36 -13.50
CA GLU A 81 28.56 -10.97 -13.95
C GLU A 81 29.62 -11.58 -13.04
N ILE A 82 30.80 -11.90 -13.59
CA ILE A 82 31.96 -12.26 -12.79
C ILE A 82 32.85 -11.03 -12.72
N LYS A 83 33.07 -10.52 -11.50
CA LYS A 83 33.87 -9.31 -11.25
C LYS A 83 35.05 -9.64 -10.35
N GLN A 84 36.04 -8.75 -10.35
CA GLN A 84 37.21 -8.85 -9.49
C GLN A 84 37.16 -7.82 -8.37
N ARG A 85 37.51 -8.23 -7.16
CA ARG A 85 37.70 -7.34 -6.01
C ARG A 85 39.00 -7.67 -5.30
N LYS A 86 39.57 -6.68 -4.63
CA LYS A 86 40.64 -6.94 -3.65
C LYS A 86 40.02 -7.52 -2.40
N ASP A 87 40.54 -8.64 -1.93
CA ASP A 87 40.21 -9.18 -0.62
C ASP A 87 40.89 -8.37 0.51
N ASP A 88 40.60 -8.73 1.76
CA ASP A 88 41.18 -8.07 2.94
C ASP A 88 42.71 -8.23 3.03
N GLN A 89 43.30 -9.10 2.21
CA GLN A 89 44.74 -9.33 2.09
C GLN A 89 45.35 -8.64 0.86
N GLY A 90 44.57 -7.83 0.14
CA GLY A 90 45.00 -7.08 -1.03
C GLY A 90 45.18 -7.92 -2.31
N ARG A 91 44.78 -9.20 -2.31
CA ARG A 91 44.82 -10.08 -3.48
C ARG A 91 43.57 -9.88 -4.34
N LEU A 92 43.75 -9.95 -5.66
CA LEU A 92 42.63 -9.91 -6.60
C LEU A 92 41.92 -11.27 -6.56
N THR A 93 40.62 -11.24 -6.28
CA THR A 93 39.75 -12.42 -6.22
C THR A 93 38.49 -12.19 -7.06
N ASP A 94 38.08 -13.22 -7.77
CA ASP A 94 36.84 -13.21 -8.55
C ASP A 94 35.63 -13.36 -7.61
N PHE A 95 34.47 -12.85 -8.01
CA PHE A 95 33.20 -13.05 -7.32
C PHE A 95 32.01 -12.97 -8.30
N TYR A 96 30.92 -13.66 -7.95
CA TYR A 96 29.66 -13.57 -8.69
C TYR A 96 28.85 -12.35 -8.27
N ASP A 97 28.54 -11.48 -9.21
CA ASP A 97 27.74 -10.27 -9.03
C ASP A 97 26.37 -10.40 -9.70
N PHE A 98 25.32 -10.02 -8.98
CA PHE A 98 23.93 -10.03 -9.44
C PHE A 98 23.34 -8.62 -9.48
N SER A 99 24.17 -7.57 -9.49
CA SER A 99 23.70 -6.18 -9.52
C SER A 99 22.77 -5.91 -10.71
N LEU A 100 23.05 -6.49 -11.89
CA LEU A 100 22.22 -6.35 -13.08
C LEU A 100 20.84 -7.01 -12.93
N LEU A 101 20.76 -8.13 -12.21
CA LEU A 101 19.48 -8.75 -11.86
C LEU A 101 18.63 -7.79 -11.03
N TYR A 102 19.20 -7.15 -10.02
CA TYR A 102 18.46 -6.21 -9.17
C TYR A 102 18.00 -4.97 -9.95
N GLN A 103 18.80 -4.47 -10.89
CA GLN A 103 18.36 -3.41 -11.80
C GLN A 103 17.16 -3.84 -12.65
N LYS A 104 17.15 -5.06 -13.18
CA LYS A 104 15.99 -5.62 -13.90
C LYS A 104 14.77 -5.77 -12.99
N MET A 105 14.96 -6.17 -11.73
CA MET A 105 13.87 -6.25 -10.76
C MET A 105 13.25 -4.89 -10.49
N ILE A 106 14.07 -3.84 -10.30
CA ILE A 106 13.60 -2.47 -10.11
C ILE A 106 12.82 -2.02 -11.34
N ALA A 107 13.36 -2.21 -12.55
CA ALA A 107 12.66 -1.86 -13.78
C ALA A 107 11.30 -2.58 -13.92
N LEU A 108 11.21 -3.87 -13.56
CA LEU A 108 9.93 -4.59 -13.54
C LEU A 108 8.99 -4.11 -12.43
N PHE A 109 9.54 -3.67 -11.30
CA PHE A 109 8.75 -3.10 -10.22
C PHE A 109 8.18 -1.75 -10.61
N ASP A 110 8.97 -0.86 -11.22
CA ASP A 110 8.52 0.46 -11.68
C ASP A 110 7.46 0.35 -12.78
N ASN A 111 7.62 -0.58 -13.73
CA ASN A 111 6.57 -0.88 -14.71
C ASN A 111 5.29 -1.43 -14.05
N LYS A 112 5.42 -2.20 -12.96
CA LYS A 112 4.27 -2.59 -12.14
C LYS A 112 3.71 -1.42 -11.35
N VAL A 113 4.49 -0.44 -10.91
CA VAL A 113 3.98 0.78 -10.26
C VAL A 113 3.19 1.59 -11.28
N GLU A 114 3.64 1.71 -12.52
CA GLU A 114 2.84 2.34 -13.58
C GLU A 114 1.56 1.56 -13.93
N GLU A 115 1.60 0.22 -13.95
CA GLU A 115 0.41 -0.61 -14.15
C GLU A 115 -0.49 -0.70 -12.91
N THR A 116 0.04 -0.64 -11.70
CA THR A 116 -0.74 -0.70 -10.44
C THR A 116 -1.24 0.66 -10.02
N GLU A 117 -0.58 1.76 -10.35
CA GLU A 117 -1.17 3.10 -10.28
C GLU A 117 -2.25 3.21 -11.35
N LYS A 118 -2.05 2.78 -12.61
CA LYS A 118 -3.15 2.81 -13.59
C LYS A 118 -4.30 1.86 -13.24
N VAL A 119 -4.07 0.69 -12.65
CA VAL A 119 -5.14 -0.28 -12.34
C VAL A 119 -5.76 -0.04 -10.96
N ALA A 120 -5.05 0.48 -9.96
CA ALA A 120 -5.63 0.87 -8.68
C ALA A 120 -6.33 2.22 -8.78
N THR A 121 -5.75 3.20 -9.47
CA THR A 121 -6.43 4.48 -9.73
C THR A 121 -7.59 4.26 -10.70
N ALA A 122 -7.45 3.51 -11.80
CA ALA A 122 -8.63 3.21 -12.65
C ALA A 122 -9.66 2.28 -11.98
N LYS A 123 -9.28 1.34 -11.10
CA LYS A 123 -10.29 0.60 -10.29
C LYS A 123 -10.96 1.50 -9.28
N GLN A 124 -10.24 2.40 -8.62
CA GLN A 124 -10.86 3.29 -7.62
C GLN A 124 -11.67 4.41 -8.28
N GLU A 125 -11.25 4.92 -9.43
CA GLU A 125 -12.01 5.80 -10.31
C GLU A 125 -13.29 5.13 -10.79
N ASN A 126 -13.21 3.99 -11.51
CA ASN A 126 -14.42 3.30 -11.97
C ASN A 126 -15.34 2.92 -10.79
N ASN A 127 -14.76 2.46 -9.68
CA ASN A 127 -15.54 2.08 -8.50
C ASN A 127 -16.23 3.27 -7.82
N ILE A 128 -15.64 4.48 -7.79
CA ILE A 128 -16.32 5.63 -7.15
C ILE A 128 -17.51 6.11 -7.98
N TYR A 129 -17.39 6.16 -9.31
CA TYR A 129 -18.50 6.51 -10.18
C TYR A 129 -19.64 5.49 -10.06
N ASP A 130 -19.31 4.20 -10.10
CA ASP A 130 -20.29 3.11 -9.95
C ASP A 130 -20.98 3.14 -8.58
N GLN A 131 -20.22 3.38 -7.49
CA GLN A 131 -20.76 3.49 -6.13
C GLN A 131 -21.76 4.64 -6.02
N ILE A 132 -21.43 5.82 -6.54
CA ILE A 132 -22.34 6.96 -6.50
C ILE A 132 -23.62 6.67 -7.32
N GLN A 133 -23.49 6.02 -8.48
CA GLN A 133 -24.65 5.65 -9.31
C GLN A 133 -25.59 4.66 -8.61
N ILE A 134 -25.02 3.65 -7.95
CA ILE A 134 -25.79 2.65 -7.18
C ILE A 134 -26.52 3.33 -6.02
N GLU A 135 -25.81 4.14 -5.22
CA GLU A 135 -26.38 4.81 -4.04
C GLU A 135 -27.41 5.88 -4.40
N PHE A 136 -27.23 6.59 -5.52
CA PHE A 136 -28.21 7.56 -6.01
C PHE A 136 -29.35 6.90 -6.82
N GLY A 137 -29.22 5.62 -7.16
CA GLY A 137 -30.21 4.86 -7.92
C GLY A 137 -30.40 5.36 -9.36
N ARG A 138 -29.42 6.07 -9.92
CA ARG A 138 -29.48 6.63 -11.28
C ARG A 138 -28.07 6.75 -11.90
N PRO A 139 -27.94 6.69 -13.24
CA PRO A 139 -26.68 6.98 -13.89
C PRO A 139 -26.28 8.45 -13.69
N LEU A 140 -24.97 8.69 -13.61
CA LEU A 140 -24.42 10.05 -13.52
C LEU A 140 -24.45 10.72 -14.90
N SER A 141 -24.78 12.00 -14.92
CA SER A 141 -24.66 12.83 -16.12
C SER A 141 -23.19 13.20 -16.40
N PRO A 142 -22.84 13.59 -17.64
CA PRO A 142 -21.49 14.02 -17.97
C PRO A 142 -20.97 15.17 -17.08
N ILE A 143 -21.84 16.10 -16.72
CA ILE A 143 -21.52 17.24 -15.84
C ILE A 143 -21.23 16.76 -14.41
N GLU A 144 -21.97 15.76 -13.93
CA GLU A 144 -21.75 15.17 -12.61
C GLU A 144 -20.43 14.37 -12.57
N ILE A 145 -20.08 13.68 -13.65
CA ILE A 145 -18.77 13.01 -13.79
C ILE A 145 -17.65 14.03 -13.73
N GLU A 146 -17.74 15.12 -14.50
CA GLU A 146 -16.76 16.22 -14.49
C GLU A 146 -16.62 16.84 -13.09
N THR A 147 -17.73 17.01 -12.36
CA THR A 147 -17.70 17.51 -10.97
C THR A 147 -16.92 16.59 -10.04
N ILE A 148 -17.11 15.27 -10.17
CA ILE A 148 -16.37 14.28 -9.38
C ILE A 148 -14.89 14.28 -9.78
N SER A 149 -14.58 14.37 -11.07
CA SER A 149 -13.20 14.49 -11.55
C SER A 149 -12.53 15.76 -11.00
N GLN A 150 -13.25 16.88 -10.91
CA GLN A 150 -12.74 18.12 -10.33
C GLN A 150 -12.34 17.96 -8.85
N TRP A 151 -13.13 17.25 -8.05
CA TRP A 151 -12.78 16.96 -6.65
C TRP A 151 -11.45 16.18 -6.51
N ILE A 152 -11.16 15.31 -7.47
CA ILE A 152 -9.96 14.47 -7.46
C ILE A 152 -8.77 15.26 -8.02
N ASP A 153 -8.91 15.85 -9.20
CA ASP A 153 -7.82 16.45 -9.96
C ASP A 153 -7.47 17.86 -9.49
N THR A 154 -8.48 18.66 -9.12
CA THR A 154 -8.31 20.06 -8.73
C THR A 154 -8.19 20.19 -7.21
N ASP A 155 -9.15 19.63 -6.48
CA ASP A 155 -9.19 19.77 -5.01
C ASP A 155 -8.33 18.72 -4.29
N HIS A 156 -7.74 17.77 -5.02
CA HIS A 156 -6.84 16.73 -4.50
C HIS A 156 -7.47 15.90 -3.36
N PHE A 157 -8.79 15.71 -3.39
CA PHE A 157 -9.47 14.85 -2.43
C PHE A 157 -9.16 13.38 -2.70
N SER A 158 -8.82 12.64 -1.63
CA SER A 158 -8.66 11.20 -1.73
C SER A 158 -10.00 10.49 -2.00
N TYR A 159 -9.99 9.39 -2.75
CA TYR A 159 -11.18 8.57 -3.03
C TYR A 159 -11.92 8.14 -1.76
N ASP A 160 -11.19 7.82 -0.69
CA ASP A 160 -11.77 7.42 0.60
C ASP A 160 -12.56 8.57 1.25
N LEU A 161 -12.12 9.82 1.07
CA LEU A 161 -12.85 10.98 1.56
C LEU A 161 -14.16 11.18 0.80
N ILE A 162 -14.15 11.01 -0.52
CA ILE A 162 -15.35 11.09 -1.36
C ILE A 162 -16.35 9.98 -0.98
N ARG A 163 -15.87 8.78 -0.68
CA ARG A 163 -16.72 7.68 -0.16
C ARG A 163 -17.36 8.01 1.18
N LEU A 164 -16.62 8.62 2.10
CA LEU A 164 -17.18 9.08 3.37
C LEU A 164 -18.25 10.16 3.16
N ALA A 165 -18.02 11.09 2.23
CA ALA A 165 -19.00 12.12 1.89
C ALA A 165 -20.27 11.50 1.27
N LEU A 166 -20.12 10.47 0.43
CA LEU A 166 -21.25 9.71 -0.11
C LEU A 166 -22.05 9.02 0.99
N LYS A 167 -21.38 8.34 1.91
CA LYS A 167 -22.03 7.70 3.06
C LYS A 167 -22.82 8.71 3.89
N GLU A 168 -22.25 9.87 4.18
CA GLU A 168 -22.91 10.95 4.92
C GLU A 168 -24.12 11.50 4.15
N ALA A 169 -24.00 11.68 2.83
CA ALA A 169 -25.09 12.15 1.98
C ALA A 169 -26.27 11.16 1.96
N VAL A 170 -25.99 9.86 1.86
CA VAL A 170 -27.01 8.80 1.93
C VAL A 170 -27.69 8.77 3.29
N LEU A 171 -26.92 8.87 4.39
CA LEU A 171 -27.47 8.93 5.75
C LEU A 171 -28.40 10.14 5.95
N ASN A 172 -28.08 11.28 5.35
CA ASN A 172 -28.89 12.49 5.38
C ASN A 172 -29.98 12.53 4.29
N GLN A 173 -30.19 11.44 3.55
CA GLN A 173 -31.16 11.32 2.44
C GLN A 173 -31.00 12.40 1.35
N ALA A 174 -29.76 12.89 1.16
CA ALA A 174 -29.41 13.96 0.25
C ALA A 174 -28.66 13.42 -0.99
N TYR A 175 -29.39 12.79 -1.90
CA TYR A 175 -28.87 12.12 -3.10
C TYR A 175 -28.51 13.10 -4.24
N ASN A 176 -27.60 14.03 -3.99
CA ASN A 176 -27.10 14.94 -5.02
C ASN A 176 -25.65 15.38 -4.75
N LEU A 177 -24.87 15.57 -5.82
CA LEU A 177 -23.46 15.99 -5.70
C LEU A 177 -23.27 17.34 -5.03
N LYS A 178 -24.24 18.27 -5.14
CA LYS A 178 -24.15 19.59 -4.48
C LYS A 178 -24.11 19.48 -2.95
N TYR A 179 -24.75 18.46 -2.39
CA TYR A 179 -24.70 18.21 -0.96
C TYR A 179 -23.34 17.62 -0.56
N MET A 180 -22.84 16.66 -1.35
CA MET A 180 -21.49 16.11 -1.14
C MET A 180 -20.41 17.18 -1.23
N ASP A 181 -20.51 18.10 -2.19
CA ASP A 181 -19.61 19.24 -2.35
C ASP A 181 -19.51 20.08 -1.08
N ARG A 182 -20.66 20.40 -0.45
CA ARG A 182 -20.71 21.13 0.82
C ARG A 182 -20.06 20.37 1.97
N ILE A 183 -20.21 19.04 2.00
CA ILE A 183 -19.57 18.19 3.01
C ILE A 183 -18.05 18.25 2.84
N LEU A 184 -17.56 18.01 1.62
CA LEU A 184 -16.14 18.03 1.29
C LEU A 184 -15.52 19.40 1.59
N LEU A 185 -16.19 20.49 1.20
CA LEU A 185 -15.75 21.85 1.49
C LEU A 185 -15.71 22.14 3.00
N ASN A 186 -16.69 21.66 3.77
CA ASN A 186 -16.69 21.79 5.23
C ASN A 186 -15.50 21.05 5.87
N TRP A 187 -15.18 19.85 5.39
CA TRP A 187 -14.04 19.09 5.87
C TRP A 187 -12.71 19.74 5.52
N GLN A 188 -12.59 20.28 4.31
CA GLN A 188 -11.42 21.07 3.88
C GLN A 188 -11.23 22.31 4.75
N GLN A 189 -12.29 23.07 5.03
CA GLN A 189 -12.25 24.25 5.90
C GLN A 189 -11.84 23.91 7.35
N ARG A 190 -12.09 22.68 7.80
CA ARG A 190 -11.71 22.19 9.13
C ARG A 190 -10.35 21.50 9.16
N HIS A 191 -9.59 21.54 8.06
CA HIS A 191 -8.31 20.85 7.89
C HIS A 191 -8.36 19.34 8.18
N LEU A 192 -9.51 18.71 7.93
CA LEU A 192 -9.68 17.26 8.07
C LEU A 192 -9.25 16.59 6.77
N THR A 193 -7.94 16.43 6.59
CA THR A 193 -7.34 15.93 5.33
C THR A 193 -7.16 14.41 5.31
N THR A 194 -7.34 13.73 6.45
CA THR A 194 -7.20 12.27 6.54
C THR A 194 -8.53 11.59 6.84
N PRO A 195 -8.83 10.42 6.23
CA PRO A 195 -10.05 9.66 6.51
C PRO A 195 -10.25 9.38 8.01
N ALA A 196 -9.17 9.04 8.71
CA ALA A 196 -9.19 8.78 10.15
C ALA A 196 -9.63 10.02 10.98
N GLN A 197 -9.25 11.23 10.58
CA GLN A 197 -9.69 12.47 11.25
C GLN A 197 -11.18 12.73 11.02
N VAL A 198 -11.68 12.45 9.81
CA VAL A 198 -13.10 12.61 9.49
C VAL A 198 -13.95 11.63 10.29
N GLU A 199 -13.60 10.35 10.32
CA GLU A 199 -14.31 9.33 11.09
C GLU A 199 -14.37 9.67 12.59
N ASN A 200 -13.25 10.13 13.18
CA ASN A 200 -13.23 10.59 14.56
C ASN A 200 -14.17 11.77 14.80
N SER A 201 -14.26 12.70 13.85
CA SER A 201 -15.17 13.85 13.94
C SER A 201 -16.65 13.44 13.82
N LEU A 202 -16.97 12.43 13.02
CA LEU A 202 -18.33 11.88 12.88
C LEU A 202 -18.75 11.13 14.15
N ASN A 203 -17.86 10.32 14.73
CA ASN A 203 -18.11 9.59 15.99
C ASN A 203 -18.32 10.55 17.18
N SER A 204 -17.66 11.71 17.18
CA SER A 204 -17.87 12.73 18.23
C SER A 204 -19.22 13.46 18.11
N ARG A 205 -19.82 13.51 16.91
CA ARG A 205 -21.14 14.11 16.67
C ARG A 205 -22.27 13.18 17.08
N THR A 206 -22.17 11.89 16.78
CA THR A 206 -23.18 10.88 17.18
C THR A 206 -23.26 10.75 18.70
N THR A 207 -22.14 10.75 19.41
CA THR A 207 -22.10 10.73 20.89
C THR A 207 -22.62 12.02 21.55
N SER A 208 -22.56 13.16 20.85
CA SER A 208 -23.07 14.44 21.38
C SER A 208 -24.58 14.65 21.14
N GLN A 209 -25.19 13.94 20.18
CA GLN A 209 -26.63 14.07 19.90
C GLN A 209 -27.51 13.26 20.87
N ASP A 210 -27.00 12.19 21.49
CA ASP A 210 -27.75 11.39 22.47
C ASP A 210 -27.92 12.06 23.85
N THR A 211 -27.19 13.15 24.13
CA THR A 211 -27.34 13.90 25.39
C THR A 211 -28.25 15.14 25.26
N SER A 212 -28.80 15.42 24.08
CA SER A 212 -29.62 16.64 23.83
C SER A 212 -31.11 16.38 23.60
N SER A 213 -31.57 15.13 23.62
CA SER A 213 -32.98 14.75 23.37
C SER A 213 -33.71 14.23 24.61
N SER A 214 -33.49 14.86 25.78
CA SER A 214 -34.41 14.72 26.92
C SER A 214 -34.39 15.95 27.82
N ASN A 215 -34.71 17.15 27.29
CA ASN A 215 -35.27 18.20 28.13
C ASN A 215 -36.00 19.31 27.35
N LYS A 216 -37.15 18.98 26.76
CA LYS A 216 -38.20 19.95 26.43
C LYS A 216 -39.57 19.30 26.58
N ASP A 217 -40.06 19.17 27.81
CA ASP A 217 -41.39 19.68 28.20
C ASP A 217 -41.65 19.49 29.69
N ASN A 218 -41.56 20.59 30.46
CA ASN A 218 -42.36 20.94 31.63
C ASN A 218 -41.58 21.93 32.50
N GLN A 219 -41.95 23.21 32.44
CA GLN A 219 -42.59 23.82 33.60
C GLN A 219 -43.17 25.20 33.28
N LYS A 220 -44.39 25.34 33.77
CA LYS A 220 -45.33 26.43 33.62
C LYS A 220 -44.78 27.74 34.18
N LYS A 221 -45.28 28.84 33.59
CA LYS A 221 -45.25 30.22 34.10
C LYS A 221 -45.38 30.26 35.63
N HIS A 222 -44.38 30.82 36.31
CA HIS A 222 -44.58 31.59 37.52
C HIS A 222 -43.90 32.95 37.30
N ILE A 223 -44.70 33.95 36.93
CA ILE A 223 -44.26 35.35 36.90
C ILE A 223 -44.29 35.80 38.36
N GLN A 224 -43.13 36.00 38.97
CA GLN A 224 -43.05 36.67 40.29
C GLN A 224 -43.17 38.18 40.07
N ILE A 225 -44.34 38.71 40.39
CA ILE A 225 -44.61 40.15 40.42
C ILE A 225 -44.03 40.69 41.74
N PRO A 226 -43.16 41.72 41.73
CA PRO A 226 -42.71 42.36 42.96
C PRO A 226 -43.87 43.09 43.64
N LEU A 227 -44.13 42.77 44.91
CA LEU A 227 -45.09 43.49 45.76
C LEU A 227 -44.51 44.87 46.12
N VAL A 228 -44.96 45.93 45.43
CA VAL A 228 -44.83 47.30 45.93
C VAL A 228 -45.95 47.54 46.94
N LYS A 229 -45.61 47.73 48.22
CA LYS A 229 -46.57 48.20 49.23
C LYS A 229 -46.87 49.68 48.99
N LEU A 230 -48.01 49.96 48.37
CA LEU A 230 -48.65 51.28 48.44
C LEU A 230 -49.50 51.29 49.71
N THR A 231 -48.99 51.90 50.78
CA THR A 231 -49.85 52.43 51.83
C THR A 231 -50.61 53.62 51.24
N LYS A 232 -51.91 53.46 51.02
CA LYS A 232 -52.86 54.57 51.03
C LYS A 232 -53.46 54.59 52.43
N ASP A 233 -53.14 55.61 53.20
CA ASP A 233 -54.06 56.11 54.20
C ASP A 233 -54.32 57.60 53.89
N ASN A 234 -55.59 57.96 54.06
CA ASN A 234 -56.13 59.31 54.08
C ASN A 234 -55.34 60.24 55.00
#